data_AF-A0A6A2FNA4-F1
#
_entry.id   AF-A0A6A2FNA4-F1
#
_cell.length_a   1.000
_cell.length_b   1.000
_cell.length_c   1.000
_cell.angle_alpha   90.00
_cell.angle_beta   90.00
_cell.angle_gamma   90.00
#
_symmetry.space_group_name_H-M   'P 1'
#
loop_
_entity.id
_entity.type
_entity.pdbx_description
1 polymer ?
#
loop_
_entity_poly.entity_id
_entity_poly.type
_entity_poly.pdbx_seq_one_letter_code
_entity_poly.pdbx_strand_id
1 'polypeptide(L)'
;MTRPVKDETEKQNTVLPPIRCTVYEKAQISQKAEQSGMTLSEYVRQMALKGKIVIKQSLVEFTYFDQLRKIGVNINQQTRQLNATGIVPEQLPRLWEKLEELMDKMLESK
;
A
#
# COMPACT_ATOMS: atom_id res chain seq x y z
N MET A 1 -41.93 -22.14 -20.70
CA MET A 1 -40.50 -22.48 -20.85
C MET A 1 -39.96 -22.89 -19.48
N THR A 2 -39.12 -23.92 -19.42
CA THR A 2 -38.52 -24.40 -18.16
C THR A 2 -37.41 -23.43 -17.72
N ARG A 3 -37.33 -23.10 -16.43
CA ARG A 3 -36.27 -22.23 -15.88
C ARG A 3 -34.90 -22.90 -16.08
N PRO A 4 -33.90 -22.21 -16.65
CA PRO A 4 -32.54 -22.73 -16.75
C PRO A 4 -31.99 -23.08 -15.36
N VAL A 5 -31.42 -24.27 -15.22
CA VAL A 5 -30.79 -24.72 -13.97
C VAL A 5 -29.45 -24.00 -13.85
N LYS A 6 -29.24 -23.29 -12.73
CA LYS A 6 -27.95 -22.66 -12.44
C LYS A 6 -26.87 -23.71 -12.25
N ASP A 7 -25.67 -23.42 -12.73
CA ASP A 7 -24.45 -24.20 -12.49
C ASP A 7 -24.17 -24.27 -10.98
N GLU A 8 -23.49 -25.32 -10.51
CA GLU A 8 -23.11 -25.46 -9.10
C GLU A 8 -22.26 -24.30 -8.59
N THR A 9 -21.43 -23.71 -9.45
CA THR A 9 -20.56 -22.55 -9.11
C THR A 9 -21.34 -21.24 -8.93
N GLU A 10 -22.54 -21.14 -9.49
CA GLU A 10 -23.39 -19.95 -9.39
C GLU A 10 -24.43 -20.03 -8.26
N LYS A 11 -24.56 -21.20 -7.63
CA LYS A 11 -25.50 -21.43 -6.52
C LYS A 11 -24.92 -20.84 -5.23
N GLN A 12 -25.71 -19.99 -4.58
CA GLN A 12 -25.37 -19.45 -3.25
C GLN A 12 -25.78 -20.42 -2.13
N ASN A 13 -25.31 -21.67 -2.20
CA ASN A 13 -25.69 -22.74 -1.27
C ASN A 13 -24.61 -23.01 -0.19
N THR A 14 -23.44 -22.38 -0.32
CA THR A 14 -22.34 -22.48 0.64
C THR A 14 -22.47 -21.40 1.71
N VAL A 15 -22.07 -21.71 2.94
CA VAL A 15 -22.17 -20.82 4.10
C VAL A 15 -20.81 -20.37 4.59
N LEU A 16 -20.71 -19.09 4.99
CA LEU A 16 -19.55 -18.57 5.71
C LEU A 16 -19.68 -18.90 7.21
N PRO A 17 -18.56 -18.96 7.96
CA PRO A 17 -18.61 -19.08 9.41
C PRO A 17 -19.43 -17.95 10.07
N PRO A 18 -20.02 -18.18 11.26
CA PRO A 18 -20.73 -17.14 11.99
C PRO A 18 -19.81 -15.96 12.34
N ILE A 19 -20.21 -14.74 11.96
CA ILE A 19 -19.47 -13.51 12.25
C ILE A 19 -19.92 -12.99 13.61
N ARG A 20 -19.05 -13.09 14.63
CA ARG A 20 -19.28 -12.46 15.93
C ARG A 20 -18.89 -10.99 15.85
N CYS A 21 -19.78 -10.13 16.31
CA CYS A 21 -19.55 -8.70 16.39
C CYS A 21 -20.24 -8.14 17.64
N THR A 22 -19.78 -6.98 18.08
CA THR A 22 -20.44 -6.19 19.12
C THR A 22 -21.77 -5.62 18.62
N VAL A 23 -22.62 -5.19 19.56
CA VAL A 23 -23.89 -4.52 19.22
C VAL A 23 -23.64 -3.26 18.38
N TYR A 24 -22.57 -2.53 18.69
CA TYR A 24 -22.19 -1.31 17.96
C TYR A 24 -21.76 -1.59 16.53
N GLU A 25 -20.88 -2.57 16.32
CA GLU A 25 -20.46 -2.98 14.97
C GLU A 25 -21.63 -3.47 14.13
N LYS A 26 -22.53 -4.28 14.72
CA LYS A 26 -23.74 -4.73 14.03
C LYS A 26 -24.58 -3.55 13.55
N ALA A 27 -24.83 -2.56 14.42
CA ALA A 27 -25.60 -1.38 14.06
C ALA A 27 -24.96 -0.59 12.92
N GLN A 28 -23.64 -0.39 12.97
CA GLN A 28 -22.92 0.28 11.88
C GLN A 28 -23.00 -0.46 10.55
N ILE A 29 -22.79 -1.79 10.56
CA ILE A 29 -22.83 -2.59 9.34
C ILE A 29 -24.25 -2.59 8.76
N SER A 30 -25.28 -2.70 9.61
CA SER A 30 -26.68 -2.60 9.19
C SER A 30 -27.01 -1.25 8.58
N GLN A 31 -26.58 -0.14 9.19
CA GLN A 31 -26.77 1.20 8.64
C GLN A 31 -26.11 1.36 7.27
N LYS A 32 -24.87 0.86 7.11
CA LYS A 32 -24.16 0.90 5.83
C LYS A 32 -24.85 0.07 4.76
N ALA A 33 -25.37 -1.11 5.12
CA ALA A 33 -26.14 -1.95 4.22
C ALA A 33 -27.42 -1.24 3.75
N GLU A 34 -28.17 -0.64 4.67
CA GLU A 34 -29.39 0.13 4.37
C GLU A 34 -29.10 1.33 3.46
N GLN A 35 -28.07 2.12 3.76
CA GLN A 35 -27.63 3.25 2.91
C GLN A 35 -27.23 2.80 1.50
N SER A 36 -26.73 1.57 1.34
CA SER A 36 -26.39 0.99 0.04
C SER A 36 -27.57 0.31 -0.67
N GLY A 37 -28.76 0.27 -0.06
CA GLY A 37 -29.92 -0.43 -0.61
C GLY A 37 -29.76 -1.95 -0.67
N MET A 38 -28.87 -2.53 0.13
CA MET A 38 -28.54 -3.95 0.13
C MET A 38 -29.05 -4.64 1.38
N THR A 39 -29.35 -5.93 1.27
CA THR A 39 -29.52 -6.75 2.47
C THR A 39 -28.19 -6.86 3.22
N LEU A 40 -28.25 -7.07 4.54
CA LEU A 40 -27.04 -7.23 5.37
C LEU A 40 -26.10 -8.32 4.82
N SER A 41 -26.67 -9.45 4.38
CA SER A 41 -25.92 -10.57 3.81
C SER A 41 -25.26 -10.24 2.47
N GLU A 42 -25.94 -9.49 1.59
CA GLU A 42 -25.36 -9.02 0.33
C GLU A 42 -24.24 -8.01 0.57
N TYR A 43 -24.47 -7.06 1.47
CA TYR A 43 -23.47 -6.06 1.84
C TYR A 43 -22.20 -6.72 2.38
N VAL A 44 -22.33 -7.64 3.33
CA VAL A 44 -21.20 -8.37 3.91
C VAL A 44 -20.46 -9.19 2.85
N ARG A 45 -21.17 -9.91 1.96
CA ARG A 45 -20.53 -10.63 0.85
C ARG A 45 -19.78 -9.69 -0.09
N GLN A 46 -20.41 -8.58 -0.48
CA GLN A 46 -19.80 -7.63 -1.40
C GLN A 46 -18.56 -6.98 -0.79
N MET A 47 -18.60 -6.63 0.49
CA MET A 47 -17.45 -6.09 1.21
C MET A 47 -16.36 -7.14 1.42
N ALA A 48 -16.69 -8.42 1.66
CA ALA A 48 -15.69 -9.48 1.75
C ALA A 48 -15.00 -9.77 0.40
N LEU A 49 -15.72 -9.65 -0.72
CA LEU A 49 -15.19 -9.91 -2.05
C LEU A 49 -14.47 -8.71 -2.69
N LYS A 50 -15.02 -7.51 -2.51
CA LYS A 50 -14.56 -6.28 -3.19
C LYS A 50 -13.92 -5.26 -2.26
N GLY A 51 -14.07 -5.43 -0.95
CA GLY A 51 -13.47 -4.55 0.04
C GLY A 51 -11.95 -4.58 -0.08
N LYS A 52 -11.35 -3.40 -0.16
CA LYS A 52 -9.89 -3.28 -0.19
C LYS A 52 -9.38 -3.19 1.25
N ILE A 53 -8.54 -4.13 1.65
CA ILE A 53 -7.73 -3.99 2.86
C ILE A 53 -6.50 -3.18 2.46
N VAL A 54 -6.42 -1.94 2.94
CA VAL A 54 -5.22 -1.13 2.77
C VAL A 54 -4.17 -1.67 3.74
N ILE A 55 -3.27 -2.51 3.23
CA ILE A 55 -2.06 -2.88 3.97
C ILE A 55 -1.20 -1.62 4.03
N LYS A 56 -1.15 -0.98 5.19
CA LYS A 56 -0.24 0.15 5.40
C LYS A 56 1.19 -0.38 5.40
N GLN A 57 1.82 -0.23 4.23
CA GLN A 57 3.25 -0.31 3.93
C GLN A 57 3.84 -1.72 3.91
N SER A 58 4.41 -2.08 2.74
CA SER A 58 5.23 -3.27 2.60
C SER A 58 6.57 -3.03 3.31
N LEU A 59 7.10 -4.05 3.99
CA LEU A 59 8.44 -4.04 4.62
C LEU A 59 9.54 -3.49 3.68
N VAL A 60 9.33 -3.61 2.38
CA VAL A 60 10.20 -3.10 1.31
C VAL A 60 10.36 -1.57 1.37
N GLU A 61 9.30 -0.81 1.65
CA GLU A 61 9.37 0.66 1.76
C GLU A 61 10.24 1.13 2.94
N PHE A 62 10.23 0.39 4.05
CA PHE A 62 11.04 0.72 5.22
C PHE A 62 12.54 0.54 4.95
N THR A 63 12.91 -0.49 4.19
CA THR A 63 14.32 -0.74 3.82
C THR A 63 14.88 0.36 2.91
N TYR A 64 14.09 0.84 1.95
CA TYR A 64 14.50 1.95 1.08
C TYR A 64 14.60 3.26 1.86
N PHE A 65 13.70 3.51 2.81
CA PHE A 65 13.75 4.70 3.65
C PHE A 65 15.01 4.74 4.54
N ASP A 66 15.41 3.60 5.12
CA ASP A 66 16.65 3.49 5.90
C ASP A 66 17.90 3.70 5.03
N GLN A 67 17.91 3.16 3.81
CA GLN A 67 18.99 3.38 2.85
C GLN A 67 19.11 4.85 2.44
N LEU A 68 17.99 5.50 2.13
CA LEU A 68 17.96 6.95 1.83
C LEU A 68 18.45 7.78 3.00
N ARG A 69 18.06 7.43 4.23
CA ARG A 69 18.54 8.09 5.44
C ARG A 69 20.06 7.98 5.60
N LYS A 70 20.64 6.80 5.37
CA LYS A 70 22.09 6.57 5.42
C LYS A 70 22.84 7.38 4.37
N ILE A 71 22.30 7.45 3.15
CA ILE A 71 22.87 8.29 2.07
C ILE A 71 22.86 9.76 2.49
N GLY A 72 21.73 10.28 2.98
CA GLY A 72 21.63 11.67 3.46
C GLY A 72 22.59 11.99 4.60
N VAL A 73 22.80 11.06 5.53
CA VAL A 73 23.78 11.21 6.63
C VAL A 73 25.21 11.29 6.10
N ASN A 74 25.58 10.49 5.11
CA ASN A 74 26.92 10.53 4.51
C ASN A 74 27.15 11.83 3.74
N ILE A 75 26.16 12.30 2.98
CA ILE A 75 26.19 13.58 2.27
C ILE A 75 26.43 14.72 3.27
N ASN A 76 25.65 14.77 4.35
CA ASN A 76 25.78 15.83 5.36
C ASN A 76 27.17 15.84 6.02
N GLN A 77 27.80 14.67 6.20
CA GLN A 77 29.17 14.59 6.69
C GLN A 77 30.17 15.15 5.69
N GLN A 78 30.04 14.82 4.40
CA GLN A 78 30.89 15.38 3.34
C GLN A 78 30.75 16.90 3.23
N THR A 79 29.52 17.43 3.28
CA THR A 79 29.27 18.88 3.27
C THR A 79 29.88 19.57 4.47
N ARG A 80 29.80 18.97 5.68
CA ARG A 80 30.44 19.52 6.88
C ARG A 80 31.97 19.53 6.76
N GLN A 81 32.57 18.48 6.23
CA GLN A 81 34.02 18.42 5.99
C GLN A 81 34.47 19.45 4.95
N LEU A 82 33.69 19.63 3.88
CA LEU A 82 33.93 20.64 2.85
C LEU A 82 33.84 22.07 3.43
N ASN A 83 32.81 22.35 4.23
CA ASN A 83 32.68 23.65 4.90
C ASN A 83 33.80 23.93 5.91
N ALA A 84 34.35 22.88 6.55
CA ALA A 84 35.43 23.02 7.52
C ALA A 84 36.82 23.19 6.87
N THR A 85 37.04 22.57 5.71
CA THR A 85 38.36 22.56 5.04
C THR A 85 38.45 23.57 3.90
N GLY A 86 37.32 24.00 3.32
CA GLY A 86 37.27 24.83 2.12
C GLY A 86 37.74 24.13 0.84
N ILE A 87 38.12 22.85 0.93
CA ILE A 87 38.64 22.06 -0.18
C ILE A 87 37.51 21.20 -0.71
N VAL A 88 37.16 21.40 -1.98
CA VAL A 88 36.25 20.52 -2.70
C VAL A 88 37.08 19.38 -3.30
N PRO A 89 36.86 18.11 -2.90
CA PRO A 89 37.51 16.99 -3.55
C PRO A 89 37.14 16.96 -5.04
N GLU A 90 38.14 16.85 -5.90
CA GLU A 90 37.97 16.90 -7.35
C GLU A 90 37.05 15.79 -7.89
N GLN A 91 36.93 14.67 -7.16
CA GLN A 91 36.03 13.58 -7.52
C GLN A 91 34.57 13.81 -7.09
N LEU A 92 34.31 14.78 -6.21
CA LEU A 92 32.99 15.00 -5.62
C LEU A 92 31.94 15.43 -6.67
N PRO A 93 32.21 16.42 -7.56
CA PRO A 93 31.26 16.79 -8.62
C PRO A 93 30.91 15.62 -9.54
N ARG A 94 31.93 14.82 -9.92
CA ARG A 94 31.75 13.63 -10.77
C ARG A 94 30.91 12.53 -10.10
N LEU A 95 31.01 12.39 -8.78
CA LEU A 95 30.18 11.46 -8.01
C LEU A 95 28.72 11.93 -7.94
N TRP A 96 28.48 13.24 -7.82
CA TRP A 96 27.13 13.82 -7.83
C TRP A 96 26.42 13.61 -9.15
N GLU A 97 27.08 13.91 -10.28
CA GLU A 97 26.52 13.66 -11.62
C GLU A 97 26.14 12.20 -11.82
N LYS A 98 27.01 11.26 -11.40
CA LYS A 98 26.74 9.83 -11.51
C LYS A 98 25.59 9.37 -10.64
N LEU A 99 25.36 10.03 -9.50
CA LEU A 99 24.27 9.72 -8.59
C LEU A 99 22.93 10.25 -9.12
N GLU A 100 22.95 11.44 -9.73
CA GLU A 100 21.81 12.03 -10.44
C GLU A 100 21.36 11.15 -11.61
N GLU A 101 22.30 10.72 -12.48
CA GLU A 101 22.00 9.79 -13.58
C GLU A 101 21.39 8.46 -13.12
N LEU A 102 21.82 7.94 -11.96
CA LEU A 102 21.28 6.69 -11.42
C LEU A 102 19.88 6.89 -10.85
N MET A 103 19.60 8.02 -10.21
CA MET A 103 18.27 8.35 -9.72
C MET A 103 17.29 8.56 -10.87
N ASP A 104 17.70 9.23 -11.94
CA ASP A 104 16.87 9.46 -13.11
C ASP A 104 16.50 8.15 -13.80
N LYS A 105 17.47 7.25 -14.00
CA LYS A 105 17.21 5.89 -14.54
C LYS A 105 16.25 5.08 -13.68
N MET A 106 16.32 5.22 -12.36
CA MET A 106 15.39 4.54 -11.45
C MET A 106 13.98 5.10 -11.53
N LEU A 107 13.84 6.42 -11.73
CA LEU A 107 12.55 7.10 -11.90
C LEU A 107 11.91 6.83 -13.27
N GLU A 108 12.72 6.71 -14.33
CA GLU A 108 12.27 6.39 -15.69
C GLU A 108 11.94 4.91 -15.91
N SER A 109 12.41 4.01 -15.03
CA SER A 109 12.11 2.56 -15.12
C SER A 109 10.73 2.15 -14.57
N LYS A 110 9.87 3.12 -14.24
CA LYS A 110 8.46 2.93 -13.85
C LYS A 110 7.52 3.16 -15.03
#